data_AF-A0A4R1AWT4-F1
#
_entry.id   AF-A0A4R1AWT4-F1
#
_cell.length_a   1.000
_cell.length_b   1.000
_cell.length_c   1.000
_cell.angle_alpha   90.00
_cell.angle_beta   90.00
_cell.angle_gamma   90.00
#
_symmetry.space_group_name_H-M   'P 1'
#
loop_
_entity.id
_entity.type
_entity.pdbx_description
1 polymer ?
#
loop_
_entity_poly.entity_id
_entity_poly.type
_entity_poly.pdbx_seq_one_letter_code
_entity_poly.pdbx_strand_id
1 'polypeptide(L)'
;MDKTELRELTSQKIEIREDENGNKTLYGYAVKWEKKSHVMGYWRKFREQFRKGAFEDSLSKDDQRFLWSHDTSKVLGRTKNQTLRLYEDNVGLRFELDLPDTTLGDDTYKSIKRGDVDGVSFGFQMINEEIEEPDDDLMLRTVTKAKLLEVSAVAFPAYPDSEVSARGYDPYKNLVEEKQRSEKRKRLYLQTLI
;
A
#
# COMPACT_ATOMS: atom_id res chain seq x y z
N MET A 1 2.01 -11.23 -14.23
CA MET A 1 2.28 -9.84 -14.64
C MET A 1 2.50 -9.08 -13.35
N ASP A 2 3.69 -8.52 -13.13
CA ASP A 2 3.98 -7.61 -12.01
C ASP A 2 3.16 -6.33 -12.19
N LYS A 3 1.94 -6.31 -11.66
CA LYS A 3 1.09 -5.12 -11.66
C LYS A 3 1.39 -4.33 -10.40
N THR A 4 1.70 -3.06 -10.58
CA THR A 4 1.74 -2.10 -9.48
C THR A 4 0.31 -1.81 -9.03
N GLU A 5 0.11 -1.93 -7.73
CA GLU A 5 -1.13 -1.67 -7.02
C GLU A 5 -0.90 -0.45 -6.10
N LEU A 6 -1.78 0.56 -6.19
CA LEU A 6 -1.79 1.67 -5.25
C LEU A 6 -2.86 1.41 -4.18
N ARG A 7 -2.54 1.74 -2.93
CA ARG A 7 -3.45 1.60 -1.79
C ARG A 7 -3.45 2.83 -0.93
N GLU A 8 -4.63 3.40 -0.88
CA GLU A 8 -5.02 4.42 0.07
C GLU A 8 -5.79 3.70 1.18
N LEU A 9 -5.08 3.24 2.20
CA LEU A 9 -5.75 2.82 3.42
C LEU A 9 -6.00 4.05 4.25
N THR A 10 -7.17 4.17 4.87
CA THR A 10 -7.44 5.17 5.90
C THR A 10 -6.58 4.83 7.12
N SER A 11 -5.31 5.20 7.01
CA SER A 11 -4.36 5.17 8.10
C SER A 11 -4.54 6.45 8.91
N GLN A 12 -4.42 6.28 10.22
CA GLN A 12 -4.66 7.35 11.17
C GLN A 12 -3.62 8.45 11.06
N LYS A 13 -4.08 9.66 11.38
CA LYS A 13 -3.37 10.95 11.56
C LYS A 13 -1.85 10.90 11.44
N ILE A 14 -1.33 11.60 10.43
CA ILE A 14 0.08 11.96 10.36
C ILE A 14 0.45 12.80 11.59
N GLU A 15 1.49 12.39 12.29
CA GLU A 15 2.11 13.19 13.35
C GLU A 15 3.24 14.02 12.76
N ILE A 16 3.39 15.25 13.25
CA ILE A 16 4.45 16.15 12.80
C ILE A 16 5.15 16.76 14.00
N ARG A 17 6.49 16.82 13.93
CA ARG A 17 7.34 17.41 14.96
C ARG A 17 8.33 18.37 14.32
N GLU A 18 8.68 19.40 15.08
CA GLU A 18 9.71 20.37 14.75
C GLU A 18 10.65 20.44 15.95
N ASP A 19 11.95 20.30 15.71
CA ASP A 19 12.98 20.40 16.75
C ASP A 19 13.45 21.86 16.97
N GLU A 20 14.31 22.07 17.96
CA GLU A 20 14.87 23.40 18.28
C GLU A 20 15.72 24.00 17.15
N ASN A 21 16.19 23.17 16.21
CA ASN A 21 16.98 23.58 15.05
C ASN A 21 16.11 23.86 13.81
N GLY A 22 14.79 23.70 13.92
CA GLY A 22 13.85 23.87 12.81
C GLY A 22 13.75 22.66 11.88
N ASN A 23 14.35 21.52 12.23
CA ASN A 23 14.18 20.28 11.47
C ASN A 23 12.77 19.75 11.67
N LYS A 24 12.13 19.37 10.57
CA LYS A 24 10.74 18.91 10.55
C LYS A 24 10.68 17.43 10.23
N THR A 25 10.05 16.65 11.09
CA THR A 25 9.91 15.21 10.89
C THR A 25 8.44 14.80 10.93
N LEU A 26 8.04 13.99 9.94
CA LEU A 26 6.73 13.37 9.85
C LEU A 26 6.80 11.93 10.33
N TYR A 27 5.76 11.50 11.02
CA TYR A 27 5.61 10.14 11.51
C TYR A 27 4.21 9.62 11.21
N GLY A 28 4.09 8.31 11.03
CA GLY A 28 2.79 7.67 10.90
C GLY A 28 2.91 6.22 10.48
N TYR A 29 1.76 5.62 10.19
CA TYR A 29 1.69 4.28 9.64
C TYR A 29 1.22 4.36 8.18
N ALA A 30 1.91 3.70 7.26
CA ALA A 30 1.43 3.54 5.89
C ALA A 30 0.31 2.51 5.80
N VAL A 31 0.42 1.43 6.59
CA VAL A 31 -0.58 0.38 6.71
C VAL A 31 -0.53 -0.22 8.11
N LYS A 32 -1.68 -0.66 8.63
CA LYS A 32 -1.77 -1.44 9.87
C LYS A 32 -2.10 -2.90 9.56
N TRP A 33 -1.50 -3.83 10.31
CA TRP A 33 -1.66 -5.26 10.06
C TRP A 33 -3.06 -5.74 10.39
N GLU A 34 -3.54 -6.72 9.62
CA GLU A 34 -4.83 -7.41 9.81
C GLU A 34 -6.06 -6.48 9.86
N LYS A 35 -5.89 -5.20 9.50
CA LYS A 35 -6.99 -4.23 9.39
C LYS A 35 -7.60 -4.37 8.01
N LYS A 36 -8.82 -4.91 7.95
CA LYS A 36 -9.60 -5.01 6.71
C LYS A 36 -9.82 -3.62 6.09
N SER A 37 -9.62 -3.51 4.78
CA SER A 37 -9.91 -2.34 3.98
C SER A 37 -11.43 -2.08 3.90
N HIS A 38 -11.79 -0.93 3.31
CA HIS A 38 -13.12 -0.75 2.75
C HIS A 38 -13.42 -1.83 1.71
N VAL A 39 -14.70 -1.98 1.37
CA VAL A 39 -15.12 -2.92 0.33
C VAL A 39 -14.62 -2.43 -1.02
N MET A 40 -13.84 -3.27 -1.70
CA MET A 40 -13.21 -3.01 -2.99
C MET A 40 -13.73 -3.99 -4.04
N GLY A 41 -13.32 -3.80 -5.29
CA GLY A 41 -13.66 -4.69 -6.41
C GLY A 41 -14.93 -4.27 -7.15
N TYR A 42 -14.89 -4.42 -8.48
CA TYR A 42 -16.00 -4.07 -9.36
C TYR A 42 -16.82 -5.30 -9.75
N TRP A 43 -16.18 -6.43 -10.07
CA TRP A 43 -16.87 -7.65 -10.49
C TRP A 43 -17.28 -8.51 -9.30
N ARG A 44 -16.37 -8.67 -8.33
CA ARG A 44 -16.67 -9.30 -7.05
C ARG A 44 -16.16 -8.39 -5.93
N LYS A 45 -17.05 -8.07 -5.00
CA LYS A 45 -16.72 -7.27 -3.83
C LYS A 45 -15.81 -8.07 -2.89
N PHE A 46 -14.74 -7.45 -2.41
CA PHE A 46 -13.78 -8.06 -1.49
C PHE A 46 -13.25 -7.05 -0.48
N ARG A 47 -12.65 -7.54 0.60
CA ARG A 47 -11.84 -6.75 1.53
C ARG A 47 -10.40 -7.21 1.45
N GLU A 48 -9.47 -6.30 1.69
CA GLU A 48 -8.04 -6.57 1.69
C GLU A 48 -7.44 -6.30 3.07
N GLN A 49 -6.48 -7.11 3.47
CA GLN A 49 -5.63 -6.83 4.63
C GLN A 49 -4.18 -7.22 4.32
N PHE A 50 -3.26 -6.70 5.12
CA PHE A 50 -1.84 -7.01 5.02
C PHE A 50 -1.41 -7.80 6.24
N ARG A 51 -0.70 -8.91 6.00
CA ARG A 51 -0.10 -9.71 7.05
C ARG A 51 1.14 -9.00 7.59
N LYS A 52 1.39 -9.11 8.90
CA LYS A 52 2.69 -8.73 9.46
C LYS A 52 3.81 -9.50 8.77
N GLY A 53 4.89 -8.83 8.38
CA GLY A 53 5.98 -9.42 7.61
C GLY A 53 5.83 -9.26 6.10
N ALA A 54 4.72 -8.68 5.61
CA ALA A 54 4.45 -8.62 4.17
C ALA A 54 5.49 -7.80 3.38
N PHE A 55 6.17 -6.82 4.00
CA PHE A 55 7.15 -5.96 3.34
C PHE A 55 8.59 -6.18 3.81
N GLU A 56 8.86 -7.07 4.77
CA GLU A 56 10.21 -7.33 5.32
C GLU A 56 11.29 -7.50 4.23
N ASP A 57 10.98 -8.30 3.21
CA ASP A 57 11.88 -8.55 2.08
C ASP A 57 12.16 -7.28 1.27
N SER A 58 11.16 -6.42 1.07
CA SER A 58 11.30 -5.21 0.27
C SER A 58 12.04 -4.11 1.03
N LEU A 59 11.77 -3.97 2.34
CA LEU A 59 12.44 -2.99 3.20
C LEU A 59 13.95 -3.23 3.29
N SER A 60 14.40 -4.49 3.15
CA SER A 60 15.82 -4.85 3.21
C SER A 60 16.56 -4.73 1.86
N LYS A 61 15.85 -4.80 0.73
CA LYS A 61 16.46 -4.96 -0.60
C LYS A 61 16.27 -3.76 -1.52
N ASP A 62 15.18 -3.02 -1.35
CA ASP A 62 14.76 -1.97 -2.27
C ASP A 62 14.99 -0.57 -1.68
N ASP A 63 14.96 0.44 -2.56
CA ASP A 63 15.03 1.86 -2.20
C ASP A 63 13.66 2.52 -2.40
N GLN A 64 12.93 2.69 -1.30
CA GLN A 64 11.62 3.32 -1.28
C GLN A 64 11.74 4.84 -1.17
N ARG A 65 10.76 5.52 -1.75
CA ARG A 65 10.63 6.99 -1.71
C ARG A 65 9.39 7.37 -0.93
N PHE A 66 9.47 8.50 -0.24
CA PHE A 66 8.29 9.21 0.22
C PHE A 66 7.97 10.31 -0.79
N LEU A 67 6.75 10.32 -1.32
CA LEU A 67 6.30 11.26 -2.34
C LEU A 67 5.15 12.14 -1.85
N TRP A 68 4.87 13.18 -2.63
CA TRP A 68 3.63 13.94 -2.51
C TRP A 68 2.64 13.48 -3.58
N SER A 69 1.46 13.01 -3.19
CA SER A 69 0.38 12.60 -4.09
C SER A 69 0.79 11.58 -5.17
N HIS A 70 1.65 10.60 -4.83
CA HIS A 70 2.21 9.61 -5.76
C HIS A 70 2.98 10.19 -6.96
N ASP A 71 3.30 11.48 -6.93
CA ASP A 71 3.99 12.16 -8.02
C ASP A 71 5.49 11.90 -7.92
N THR A 72 6.03 11.10 -8.84
CA THR A 72 7.46 10.75 -8.87
C THR A 72 8.38 11.95 -9.09
N SER A 73 7.85 13.11 -9.51
CA SER A 73 8.61 14.36 -9.58
C SER A 73 8.69 15.11 -8.24
N LYS A 74 7.88 14.73 -7.25
CA LYS A 74 7.76 15.38 -5.93
C LYS A 74 8.25 14.46 -4.82
N VAL A 75 9.55 14.21 -4.82
CA VAL A 75 10.21 13.37 -3.81
C VAL A 75 10.50 14.18 -2.55
N LEU A 76 10.05 13.67 -1.40
CA LEU A 76 10.31 14.26 -0.09
C LEU A 76 11.47 13.55 0.64
N GLY A 77 11.63 12.25 0.43
CA GLY A 77 12.73 11.50 1.05
C GLY A 77 12.86 10.10 0.50
N ARG A 78 13.90 9.37 0.92
CA ARG A 78 14.13 7.98 0.51
C ARG A 78 14.93 7.19 1.53
N THR A 79 14.82 5.87 1.46
CA THR A 79 15.50 4.98 2.42
C THR A 79 17.01 4.94 2.22
N LYS A 80 17.50 5.01 0.98
CA LYS A 80 18.95 4.88 0.67
C LYS A 80 19.84 5.95 1.35
N ASN A 81 19.34 7.17 1.54
CA ASN A 81 20.08 8.25 2.22
C ASN A 81 19.52 8.55 3.61
N GLN A 82 18.70 7.65 4.16
CA GLN A 82 18.16 7.69 5.52
C GLN A 82 17.25 8.87 5.84
N THR A 83 16.85 9.70 4.88
CA THR A 83 15.85 10.76 5.12
C THR A 83 14.44 10.19 5.28
N LEU A 84 14.19 8.98 4.77
CA LEU A 84 13.03 8.16 5.08
C LEU A 84 13.49 6.91 5.83
N ARG A 85 12.82 6.61 6.93
CA ARG A 85 13.00 5.39 7.71
C ARG A 85 11.68 4.64 7.72
N LEU A 86 11.72 3.38 7.32
CA LEU A 86 10.56 2.49 7.26
C LEU A 86 10.85 1.25 8.11
N TYR A 87 9.90 0.84 8.92
CA TYR A 87 10.03 -0.34 9.76
C TYR A 87 8.67 -0.96 10.04
N GLU A 88 8.65 -2.29 10.09
CA GLU A 88 7.49 -3.02 10.57
C GLU A 88 7.55 -3.16 12.10
N ASP A 89 6.46 -2.82 12.77
CA ASP A 89 6.27 -3.11 14.19
C ASP A 89 5.04 -4.02 14.40
N ASN A 90 4.59 -4.18 15.64
CA ASN A 90 3.40 -5.00 15.95
C ASN A 90 2.08 -4.37 15.47
N VAL A 91 2.08 -3.08 15.12
CA VAL A 91 0.90 -2.32 14.69
C VAL A 91 0.81 -2.27 13.16
N GLY A 92 1.93 -1.99 12.48
CA GLY A 92 1.91 -1.70 11.06
C GLY A 92 3.28 -1.41 10.45
N LEU A 93 3.25 -0.99 9.18
CA LEU A 93 4.40 -0.39 8.50
C LEU A 93 4.49 1.07 8.94
N ARG A 94 5.41 1.36 9.85
CA ARG A 94 5.67 2.71 10.34
C ARG A 94 6.66 3.42 9.44
N PHE A 95 6.44 4.71 9.24
CA PHE A 95 7.39 5.59 8.58
C PHE A 95 7.81 6.73 9.51
N GLU A 96 9.01 7.22 9.24
CA GLU A 96 9.55 8.46 9.76
C GLU A 96 10.29 9.17 8.62
N LEU A 97 9.94 10.43 8.37
CA LEU A 97 10.45 11.21 7.24
C LEU A 97 10.98 12.54 7.73
N ASP A 98 12.26 12.80 7.49
CA ASP A 98 12.82 14.14 7.61
C ASP A 98 12.46 14.92 6.35
N LEU A 99 11.72 16.02 6.54
CA LEU A 99 11.36 16.86 5.42
C LEU A 99 12.59 17.60 4.89
N PRO A 100 12.72 17.69 3.55
CA PRO A 100 13.81 18.42 2.95
C PRO A 100 13.60 19.92 3.15
N ASP A 101 14.66 20.65 3.43
CA ASP A 101 14.67 22.11 3.48
C ASP A 101 14.53 22.70 2.07
N THR A 102 13.30 22.65 1.56
CA THR A 102 12.90 23.04 0.21
C THR A 102 11.47 23.57 0.27
N THR A 103 11.05 24.29 -0.77
CA THR A 103 9.66 24.75 -0.90
C THR A 103 8.66 23.59 -0.78
N LEU A 104 8.92 22.45 -1.43
CA LEU A 104 8.03 21.29 -1.35
C LEU A 104 7.93 20.73 0.07
N GLY A 105 9.05 20.62 0.79
CA GLY A 105 9.07 20.15 2.17
C GLY A 105 8.32 21.09 3.11
N ASP A 106 8.52 22.40 2.96
CA ASP A 106 7.82 23.43 3.72
C ASP A 106 6.32 23.46 3.46
N ASP A 107 5.91 23.35 2.20
CA ASP A 107 4.50 23.33 1.81
C ASP A 107 3.83 22.05 2.31
N THR A 108 4.55 20.92 2.28
CA THR A 108 4.11 19.65 2.88
C THR A 108 3.87 19.82 4.38
N TYR A 109 4.84 20.37 5.12
CA TYR A 109 4.73 20.63 6.55
C TYR A 109 3.52 21.50 6.87
N LYS A 110 3.37 22.64 6.18
CA LYS A 110 2.29 23.60 6.43
C LYS A 110 0.92 23.00 6.12
N SER A 111 0.80 22.27 5.01
CA SER A 111 -0.46 21.62 4.60
C SER A 111 -0.90 20.57 5.63
N ILE A 112 0.04 19.76 6.12
CA ILE A 112 -0.26 18.73 7.13
C ILE A 112 -0.55 19.37 8.49
N LYS A 113 0.25 20.35 8.93
CA LYS A 113 0.04 21.05 10.20
C LYS A 113 -1.29 21.80 10.26
N ARG A 114 -1.73 22.38 9.13
CA ARG A 114 -3.03 23.04 9.00
C ARG A 114 -4.19 22.04 8.92
N GLY A 115 -3.92 20.79 8.55
CA GLY A 115 -4.91 19.72 8.39
C GLY A 115 -5.52 19.67 6.99
N ASP A 116 -4.90 20.29 5.98
CA ASP A 116 -5.35 20.18 4.58
C ASP A 116 -5.03 18.81 3.98
N VAL A 117 -3.99 18.17 4.51
CA VAL A 117 -3.54 16.83 4.13
C VAL A 117 -3.27 16.02 5.40
N ASP A 118 -3.99 14.93 5.57
CA ASP A 118 -3.87 14.05 6.73
C ASP A 118 -3.80 12.56 6.36
N GLY A 119 -3.91 12.25 5.06
CA GLY A 119 -3.92 10.90 4.52
C GLY A 119 -2.53 10.39 4.15
N VAL A 120 -2.37 9.07 4.26
CA VAL A 120 -1.19 8.34 3.80
C VAL A 120 -1.63 7.26 2.84
N SER A 121 -0.87 7.10 1.77
CA SER A 121 -1.05 6.06 0.76
C SER A 121 0.28 5.36 0.49
N PHE A 122 0.23 4.19 -0.13
CA PHE A 122 1.42 3.47 -0.53
C PHE A 122 1.20 2.68 -1.81
N GLY A 123 2.26 2.59 -2.61
CA GLY A 123 2.31 1.82 -3.83
C GLY A 123 3.10 0.55 -3.61
N PHE A 124 2.56 -0.59 -4.04
CA PHE A 124 3.19 -1.88 -3.87
C PHE A 124 2.98 -2.79 -5.10
N GLN A 125 3.73 -3.87 -5.18
CA GLN A 125 3.47 -4.99 -6.09
C GLN A 125 3.22 -6.23 -5.26
N MET A 126 2.07 -6.87 -5.45
CA MET A 126 1.76 -8.13 -4.77
C MET A 126 2.67 -9.25 -5.29
N ILE A 127 3.34 -9.93 -4.35
CA ILE A 127 4.18 -11.11 -4.64
C ILE A 127 3.44 -12.39 -4.25
N ASN A 128 2.78 -12.39 -3.09
CA ASN A 128 1.99 -13.52 -2.63
C ASN A 128 0.76 -13.06 -1.85
N GLU A 129 -0.32 -13.84 -1.97
CA GLU A 129 -1.60 -13.59 -1.33
C GLU A 129 -2.30 -14.89 -0.93
N GLU A 130 -3.21 -14.77 0.03
CA GLU A 130 -4.16 -15.80 0.39
C GLU A 130 -5.57 -15.23 0.19
N ILE A 131 -6.48 -16.05 -0.34
CA ILE A 131 -7.87 -15.67 -0.59
C ILE A 131 -8.77 -16.62 0.20
N GLU A 132 -9.62 -16.04 1.04
CA GLU A 132 -10.65 -16.74 1.79
C GLU A 132 -12.03 -16.31 1.27
N GLU A 133 -12.95 -17.27 1.15
CA GLU A 133 -14.36 -17.05 0.81
C GLU A 133 -15.23 -17.51 2.00
N PRO A 134 -15.45 -16.66 3.01
CA PRO A 134 -16.34 -17.00 4.11
C PRO A 134 -17.78 -17.11 3.61
N ASP A 135 -18.54 -18.10 4.10
CA ASP A 135 -19.89 -18.39 3.60
C ASP A 135 -20.88 -17.20 3.71
N ASP A 136 -20.63 -16.24 4.62
CA ASP A 136 -21.50 -15.08 4.91
C ASP A 136 -20.79 -13.70 4.86
N ASP A 137 -19.52 -13.59 4.46
CA ASP A 137 -18.78 -12.30 4.34
C ASP A 137 -18.25 -12.10 2.91
N LEU A 138 -17.82 -10.87 2.62
CA LEU A 138 -17.08 -10.57 1.41
C LEU A 138 -15.78 -11.38 1.37
N MET A 139 -15.37 -11.76 0.15
CA MET A 139 -14.07 -12.40 -0.08
C MET A 139 -12.96 -11.60 0.61
N LEU A 140 -12.10 -12.28 1.36
CA LEU A 140 -10.99 -11.66 2.07
C LEU A 140 -9.69 -11.99 1.36
N ARG A 141 -9.00 -10.95 0.89
CA ARG A 141 -7.66 -11.03 0.33
C ARG A 141 -6.65 -10.64 1.41
N THR A 142 -5.76 -11.56 1.75
CA THR A 142 -4.65 -11.30 2.67
C THR A 142 -3.35 -11.24 1.88
N VAL A 143 -2.75 -10.05 1.77
CA VAL A 143 -1.44 -9.89 1.15
C VAL A 143 -0.39 -10.38 2.14
N THR A 144 0.30 -11.46 1.78
CA THR A 144 1.27 -12.13 2.65
C THR A 144 2.70 -11.76 2.31
N LYS A 145 2.94 -11.30 1.07
CA LYS A 145 4.23 -10.78 0.63
C LYS A 145 4.03 -9.75 -0.48
N ALA A 146 4.72 -8.63 -0.37
CA ALA A 146 4.63 -7.50 -1.27
C ALA A 146 5.97 -6.78 -1.42
N LYS A 147 6.19 -6.24 -2.62
CA LYS A 147 7.26 -5.26 -2.86
C LYS A 147 6.71 -3.86 -2.61
N LEU A 148 7.25 -3.14 -1.64
CA LEU A 148 6.91 -1.75 -1.40
C LEU A 148 7.69 -0.86 -2.38
N LEU A 149 6.97 0.01 -3.10
CA LEU A 149 7.57 0.93 -4.07
C LEU A 149 7.75 2.32 -3.46
N GLU A 150 6.68 2.86 -2.87
CA GLU A 150 6.65 4.21 -2.32
C GLU A 150 5.57 4.36 -1.25
N VAL A 151 5.72 5.42 -0.46
CA VAL A 151 4.71 5.92 0.48
C VAL A 151 4.44 7.38 0.11
N SER A 152 3.21 7.85 0.24
CA SER A 152 2.81 9.19 -0.15
C SER A 152 1.93 9.86 0.88
N ALA A 153 2.11 11.17 1.07
CA ALA A 153 1.10 12.02 1.67
C ALA A 153 0.02 12.33 0.61
N VAL A 154 -1.26 12.18 0.95
CA VAL A 154 -2.39 12.36 0.03
C VAL A 154 -3.51 13.17 0.67
N ALA A 155 -4.07 14.12 -0.07
CA ALA A 155 -5.15 14.99 0.41
C ALA A 155 -6.49 14.25 0.58
N PHE A 156 -6.73 13.24 -0.26
CA PHE A 156 -7.94 12.43 -0.22
C PHE A 156 -7.52 10.97 -0.03
N PRO A 157 -7.29 10.50 1.21
CA PRO A 157 -7.26 9.07 1.44
C PRO A 157 -8.63 8.51 1.04
N ALA A 158 -8.69 7.54 0.10
CA ALA A 158 -9.91 6.98 -0.48
C ALA A 158 -11.13 7.09 0.46
N TYR A 159 -12.06 7.98 0.08
CA TYR A 159 -13.28 8.28 0.81
C TYR A 159 -14.00 7.00 1.28
N PRO A 160 -14.48 6.94 2.53
CA PRO A 160 -15.14 5.74 3.06
C PRO A 160 -16.48 5.41 2.38
N ASP A 161 -17.10 6.36 1.67
CA ASP A 161 -18.46 6.23 1.13
C ASP A 161 -18.57 6.26 -0.40
N SER A 162 -17.47 6.47 -1.13
CA SER A 162 -17.53 6.47 -2.59
C SER A 162 -17.04 5.13 -3.12
N GLU A 163 -17.87 4.45 -3.92
CA GLU A 163 -17.59 3.21 -4.66
C GLU A 163 -16.49 3.37 -5.74
N VAL A 164 -15.41 4.08 -5.40
CA VAL A 164 -14.30 4.38 -6.31
C VAL A 164 -13.34 3.21 -6.27
N SER A 165 -13.76 2.18 -7.00
CA SER A 165 -12.98 1.63 -8.10
C SER A 165 -11.49 1.46 -7.77
N ALA A 166 -11.14 0.26 -7.29
CA ALA A 166 -9.84 -0.34 -7.53
C ALA A 166 -9.62 -0.43 -9.05
N ARG A 167 -9.33 0.71 -9.71
CA ARG A 167 -9.08 0.80 -11.15
C ARG A 167 -7.74 0.15 -11.43
N GLY A 168 -7.72 -1.18 -11.54
CA GLY A 168 -6.57 -1.89 -12.10
C GLY A 168 -6.46 -3.36 -11.73
N TYR A 169 -6.93 -3.75 -10.54
CA TYR A 169 -6.74 -5.11 -10.05
C TYR A 169 -8.02 -5.67 -9.41
N ASP A 170 -8.59 -6.68 -10.05
CA ASP A 170 -9.69 -7.48 -9.52
C ASP A 170 -9.15 -8.91 -9.29
N PRO A 171 -8.92 -9.33 -8.03
CA PRO A 171 -8.35 -10.64 -7.71
C PRO A 171 -9.23 -11.78 -8.23
N TYR A 172 -10.55 -11.60 -8.30
CA TYR A 172 -11.46 -12.64 -8.77
C TYR A 172 -11.25 -12.95 -10.26
N LYS A 173 -11.02 -11.92 -11.08
CA LYS A 173 -10.72 -12.13 -12.51
C LYS A 173 -9.49 -13.03 -12.68
N ASN A 174 -8.42 -12.78 -11.93
CA ASN A 174 -7.20 -13.59 -12.00
C ASN A 174 -7.44 -15.01 -11.47
N LEU A 175 -8.17 -15.17 -10.35
CA LEU A 175 -8.50 -16.47 -9.78
C LEU A 175 -9.27 -17.36 -10.78
N VAL A 176 -10.24 -16.78 -11.50
CA VAL A 176 -11.00 -17.49 -12.54
C VAL A 176 -10.10 -17.89 -13.71
N GLU A 177 -9.25 -16.97 -14.19
CA GLU A 177 -8.30 -17.25 -15.27
C GLU A 177 -7.30 -18.35 -14.91
N GLU A 178 -6.79 -18.36 -13.66
CA GLU A 178 -5.88 -19.39 -13.17
C GLU A 178 -6.54 -20.76 -13.02
N LYS A 179 -7.76 -20.81 -12.45
CA LYS A 179 -8.54 -22.06 -12.37
C LYS A 179 -8.75 -22.65 -13.76
N GLN A 180 -9.20 -21.84 -14.72
CA GLN A 180 -9.40 -22.28 -16.11
C GLN A 180 -8.10 -22.75 -16.77
N ARG A 181 -6.96 -22.07 -16.52
CA ARG A 181 -5.65 -22.46 -17.05
C ARG A 181 -5.16 -23.78 -16.44
N SER A 182 -5.36 -23.96 -15.14
CA SER A 182 -5.03 -25.20 -14.41
C SER A 182 -5.84 -26.39 -14.94
N GLU A 183 -7.14 -26.22 -15.12
CA GLU A 183 -8.03 -27.24 -15.70
C GLU A 183 -7.63 -27.61 -17.14
N LYS A 184 -7.36 -26.60 -17.99
CA LYS A 184 -6.85 -26.85 -19.36
C LYS A 184 -5.53 -27.61 -19.35
N ARG A 185 -4.59 -27.26 -18.46
CA ARG A 185 -3.30 -27.99 -18.32
C ARG A 185 -3.49 -29.43 -17.90
N LYS A 186 -4.34 -29.69 -16.90
CA LYS A 186 -4.67 -31.06 -16.46
C LYS A 186 -5.27 -31.87 -17.60
N ARG A 187 -6.20 -31.28 -18.36
CA ARG A 187 -6.81 -31.92 -19.53
C ARG A 187 -5.79 -32.24 -20.63
N LEU A 188 -4.88 -31.31 -20.94
CA LEU A 188 -3.84 -31.51 -21.96
C LEU A 188 -2.85 -32.62 -21.54
N TYR A 189 -2.45 -32.64 -20.27
CA TYR A 189 -1.55 -33.66 -19.72
C TYR A 189 -2.15 -35.07 -19.80
N LEU A 190 -3.45 -35.21 -19.49
CA LEU A 190 -4.17 -36.48 -19.64
C LEU A 190 -4.30 -36.93 -21.09
N GLN A 191 -4.38 -36.00 -22.05
CA GLN A 191 -4.42 -36.33 -23.49
C GLN A 191 -3.05 -36.74 -24.05
N THR A 192 -1.94 -36.31 -23.44
CA THR A 192 -0.57 -36.69 -23.87
C THR A 192 -0.09 -38.00 -23.26
N LEU A 193 -0.85 -38.60 -22.34
CA LEU A 193 -0.54 -39.88 -21.68
C LEU A 193 -1.25 -41.09 -22.34
N ILE A 194 -1.96 -40.87 -23.43
CA ILE A 194 -2.62 -41.87 -24.28
C ILE A 194 -1.92 -41.87 -25.64
#